data_AF-A0A957P8N8-F1
#
_entry.id   AF-A0A957P8N8-F1
#
_cell.length_a   1.000
_cell.length_b   1.000
_cell.length_c   1.000
_cell.angle_alpha   90.00
_cell.angle_beta   90.00
_cell.angle_gamma   90.00
#
_symmetry.space_group_name_H-M   'P 1'
#
loop_
_entity.id
_entity.type
_entity.pdbx_description
1 polymer ?
#
loop_
_entity_poly.entity_id
_entity_poly.type
_entity_poly.pdbx_seq_one_letter_code
_entity_poly.pdbx_strand_id
1 'polypeptide(L)'
;LVAHMGLTASGTIGAQHAMSLDDAIARVLALAAAGRQVNPDVLVICHGGPLDEPDNVGVALQKMPQVQGFFGASSIERLPTERAITGQVRDFKALALAG
;
A
#
# COMPACT_ATOMS: atom_id res chain seq x y z
N LEU A 1 4.98 -14.10 -7.75
CA LEU A 1 6.01 -13.20 -7.18
C LEU A 1 5.33 -12.03 -6.49
N VAL A 2 5.61 -11.79 -5.21
CA VAL A 2 5.17 -10.56 -4.54
C VAL A 2 6.36 -9.60 -4.51
N ALA A 3 6.30 -8.54 -5.32
CA ALA A 3 7.34 -7.52 -5.40
C ALA A 3 7.19 -6.54 -4.23
N HIS A 4 8.02 -6.73 -3.19
CA HIS A 4 7.93 -6.00 -1.93
C HIS A 4 8.83 -4.75 -1.91
N MET A 5 8.23 -3.57 -1.75
CA MET A 5 8.89 -2.26 -1.81
C MET A 5 9.30 -1.72 -0.43
N GLY A 6 9.57 -2.62 0.52
CA GLY A 6 9.87 -2.25 1.92
C GLY A 6 8.63 -1.95 2.77
N LEU A 7 8.86 -1.45 3.98
CA LEU A 7 7.82 -1.16 4.97
C LEU A 7 6.78 -0.15 4.44
N THR A 8 5.51 -0.38 4.74
CA THR A 8 4.40 0.51 4.36
C THR A 8 4.56 1.88 5.02
N ALA A 9 4.43 2.95 4.23
CA ALA A 9 4.71 4.33 4.65
C ALA A 9 3.66 4.94 5.58
N SER A 10 2.37 4.65 5.34
CA SER A 10 1.25 5.32 6.01
C SER A 10 0.89 4.79 7.41
N GLY A 11 0.09 5.59 8.11
CA GLY A 11 -0.48 5.29 9.43
C GLY A 11 0.31 5.87 10.59
N THR A 12 -0.13 5.57 11.81
CA THR A 12 0.49 6.10 13.03
C THR A 12 1.87 5.50 13.33
N ILE A 13 2.15 4.31 12.81
CA ILE A 13 3.42 3.56 12.96
C ILE A 13 4.14 3.31 11.63
N GLY A 14 3.76 4.04 10.57
CA GLY A 14 4.33 3.88 9.23
C GLY A 14 5.80 4.28 9.12
N ALA A 15 6.49 3.80 8.09
CA ALA A 15 7.89 4.13 7.85
C ALA A 15 8.06 5.63 7.53
N GLN A 16 8.91 6.33 8.30
CA GLN A 16 9.16 7.77 8.09
C GLN A 16 9.87 8.10 6.77
N HIS A 17 10.57 7.12 6.19
CA HIS A 17 11.31 7.27 4.94
C HIS A 17 10.90 6.15 3.99
N ALA A 18 9.91 6.44 3.14
CA ALA A 18 9.53 5.57 2.04
C ALA A 18 10.20 6.04 0.74
N MET A 19 10.50 5.10 -0.15
CA MET A 19 10.87 5.43 -1.53
C MET A 19 9.73 6.17 -2.23
N SER A 20 10.04 6.92 -3.28
CA SER A 20 9.00 7.57 -4.09
C SER A 20 8.12 6.53 -4.79
N LEU A 21 6.90 6.91 -5.16
CA LEU A 21 5.99 6.04 -5.90
C LEU A 21 6.59 5.61 -7.24
N ASP A 22 7.27 6.52 -7.94
CA ASP A 22 7.90 6.22 -9.22
C ASP A 22 9.10 5.26 -9.06
N ASP A 23 9.90 5.39 -8.00
CA ASP A 23 10.97 4.44 -7.69
C ASP A 23 10.41 3.05 -7.36
N ALA A 24 9.31 2.98 -6.61
CA ALA A 24 8.63 1.73 -6.31
C ALA A 24 8.13 1.06 -7.59
N ILE A 25 7.51 1.82 -8.49
CA ILE A 25 7.06 1.32 -9.80
C ILE A 25 8.24 0.76 -10.61
N ALA A 26 9.32 1.53 -10.74
CA ALA A 26 10.50 1.09 -11.48
C ALA A 26 11.08 -0.23 -10.93
N ARG A 27 11.13 -0.35 -9.60
CA ARG A 27 11.60 -1.58 -8.92
C ARG A 27 10.68 -2.77 -9.13
N VAL A 28 9.36 -2.58 -9.02
CA VAL A 28 8.39 -3.65 -9.30
C VAL A 28 8.54 -4.14 -10.74
N LEU A 29 8.67 -3.24 -11.71
CA LEU A 29 8.84 -3.59 -13.12
C LEU A 29 10.13 -4.36 -13.37
N ALA A 30 11.23 -3.95 -12.74
CA ALA A 30 12.51 -4.66 -12.82
C ALA A 30 12.41 -6.09 -12.26
N LEU A 31 11.79 -6.26 -11.09
CA LEU A 31 11.55 -7.59 -10.50
C LEU A 31 10.63 -8.45 -11.36
N ALA A 32 9.59 -7.85 -11.93
CA ALA A 32 8.66 -8.55 -12.81
C ALA A 32 9.33 -9.04 -14.09
N ALA A 33 10.22 -8.22 -14.67
CA ALA A 33 11.03 -8.61 -15.83
C ALA A 33 12.00 -9.76 -15.49
N ALA A 34 12.73 -9.65 -14.38
CA ALA A 34 13.65 -10.70 -13.93
C ALA A 34 12.92 -12.04 -13.64
N GLY A 35 11.76 -11.99 -12.99
CA GLY A 35 10.95 -13.18 -12.76
C GLY A 35 10.52 -13.87 -14.06
N ARG A 36 10.12 -13.09 -15.06
CA ARG A 36 9.69 -13.61 -16.37
C ARG A 36 10.82 -14.14 -17.25
N GLN A 37 12.06 -13.74 -17.01
CA GLN A 37 13.22 -14.38 -17.67
C GLN A 37 13.40 -15.84 -17.23
N VAL A 38 12.99 -16.19 -16.00
CA VAL A 38 13.08 -17.55 -15.46
C VAL A 38 11.81 -18.34 -15.72
N ASN A 39 10.65 -17.73 -15.52
CA ASN A 39 9.35 -18.33 -15.78
C ASN A 39 8.43 -17.32 -16.48
N PRO A 40 8.23 -17.44 -17.81
CA PRO A 40 7.39 -16.51 -18.58
C PRO A 40 5.95 -16.36 -18.06
N ASP A 41 5.42 -17.39 -17.40
CA ASP A 41 4.04 -17.44 -16.92
C ASP A 41 3.88 -16.96 -15.45
N VAL A 42 4.95 -16.48 -14.81
CA VAL A 42 4.88 -16.03 -13.42
C VAL A 42 3.95 -14.82 -13.26
N LEU A 43 2.96 -14.96 -12.38
CA LEU A 43 2.15 -13.82 -11.93
C LEU A 43 2.95 -12.98 -10.94
N VAL A 44 2.89 -11.67 -11.11
CA VAL A 44 3.56 -10.67 -10.28
C VAL A 44 2.51 -9.73 -9.71
N ILE A 45 2.55 -9.54 -8.39
CA ILE A 45 1.73 -8.55 -7.67
C ILE A 45 2.65 -7.66 -6.83
N CYS A 46 2.25 -6.41 -6.58
CA CYS A 46 3.04 -5.44 -5.83
C CYS A 46 2.61 -5.32 -4.37
N HIS A 47 3.52 -4.88 -3.50
CA HIS A 47 3.27 -4.74 -2.06
C HIS A 47 4.25 -3.75 -1.39
N GLY A 48 3.79 -3.03 -0.37
CA GLY A 48 4.65 -2.28 0.55
C GLY A 48 5.18 -0.94 0.03
N GLY A 49 6.03 -0.30 0.82
CA GLY A 49 6.56 1.03 0.51
C GLY A 49 5.43 2.07 0.36
N PRO A 50 5.44 2.88 -0.71
CA PRO A 50 4.38 3.86 -1.00
C PRO A 50 3.10 3.24 -1.60
N LEU A 51 3.01 1.91 -1.73
CA LEU A 51 1.82 1.20 -2.21
C LEU A 51 0.91 0.86 -1.01
N ASP A 52 0.22 1.86 -0.47
CA ASP A 52 -0.40 1.80 0.86
C ASP A 52 -1.88 2.22 0.90
N GLU A 53 -2.32 3.14 0.07
CA GLU A 53 -3.72 3.58 -0.03
C GLU A 53 -4.24 3.40 -1.48
N PRO A 54 -5.57 3.32 -1.68
CA PRO A 54 -6.16 3.11 -3.01
C PRO A 54 -5.67 4.10 -4.08
N ASP A 55 -5.45 5.36 -3.72
CA ASP A 55 -4.99 6.40 -4.65
C ASP A 55 -3.58 6.09 -5.20
N ASN A 56 -2.64 5.74 -4.32
CA ASN A 56 -1.28 5.39 -4.70
C ASN A 56 -1.24 4.07 -5.48
N VAL A 57 -1.95 3.05 -4.99
CA VAL A 57 -2.01 1.73 -5.63
C VAL A 57 -2.67 1.82 -7.01
N GLY A 58 -3.74 2.60 -7.15
CA GLY A 58 -4.45 2.80 -8.41
C GLY A 58 -3.56 3.45 -9.47
N VAL A 59 -2.85 4.53 -9.11
CA VAL A 59 -1.87 5.18 -10.01
C VAL A 59 -0.76 4.22 -10.40
N ALA A 60 -0.24 3.43 -9.45
CA ALA A 60 0.83 2.48 -9.71
C ALA A 60 0.41 1.37 -10.68
N LEU A 61 -0.77 0.77 -10.49
CA LEU A 61 -1.29 -0.29 -11.36
C LEU A 61 -1.51 0.21 -12.80
N GLN A 62 -1.99 1.45 -12.97
CA GLN A 62 -2.10 2.05 -14.31
C GLN A 62 -0.75 2.18 -15.02
N LYS A 63 0.33 2.45 -14.27
CA LYS A 63 1.70 2.55 -14.79
C LYS A 63 2.40 1.20 -14.95
N MET A 64 1.79 0.09 -14.51
CA MET A 64 2.37 -1.25 -14.52
C MET A 64 1.40 -2.30 -15.10
N PRO A 65 0.97 -2.19 -16.37
CA PRO A 65 -0.05 -3.08 -16.96
C PRO A 65 0.33 -4.58 -16.97
N GLN A 66 1.61 -4.90 -16.80
CA GLN A 66 2.14 -6.26 -16.71
C GLN A 66 2.18 -6.85 -15.29
N VAL A 67 1.64 -6.14 -14.30
CA VAL A 67 1.48 -6.57 -12.90
C VAL A 67 0.00 -6.89 -12.65
N GLN A 68 -0.28 -8.03 -12.01
CA GLN A 68 -1.62 -8.61 -11.94
C GLN A 68 -2.42 -8.17 -10.71
N GLY A 69 -1.87 -7.29 -9.88
CA GLY A 69 -2.60 -6.74 -8.74
C GLY A 69 -1.70 -6.32 -7.60
N PHE A 70 -2.32 -6.19 -6.44
CA PHE A 70 -1.73 -5.67 -5.23
C PHE A 70 -2.02 -6.63 -4.07
N PHE A 71 -1.01 -6.89 -3.25
CA PHE A 71 -1.16 -7.64 -2.00
C PHE A 71 -1.25 -6.65 -0.83
N GLY A 72 -2.43 -6.52 -0.25
CA GLY A 72 -2.68 -5.63 0.88
C GLY A 72 -2.56 -6.33 2.23
N ALA A 73 -1.94 -5.66 3.20
CA ALA A 73 -1.88 -6.09 4.60
C ALA A 73 -2.28 -4.92 5.52
N SER A 74 -1.30 -4.11 5.97
CA SER A 74 -1.59 -2.90 6.76
C SER A 74 -2.59 -1.95 6.08
N SER A 75 -2.53 -1.83 4.75
CA SER A 75 -3.45 -1.04 3.93
C SER A 75 -4.91 -1.49 4.01
N ILE A 76 -5.15 -2.77 4.32
CA ILE A 76 -6.47 -3.38 4.36
C ILE A 76 -7.01 -3.46 5.79
N GLU A 77 -6.18 -3.85 6.76
CA GLU A 77 -6.66 -4.11 8.12
C GLU A 77 -6.32 -3.00 9.12
N ARG A 78 -5.12 -2.40 9.03
CA ARG A 78 -4.61 -1.51 10.09
C ARG A 78 -5.01 -0.06 9.85
N LEU A 79 -4.65 0.49 8.69
CA LEU A 79 -4.91 1.89 8.35
C LEU A 79 -6.40 2.28 8.41
N PRO A 80 -7.33 1.52 7.78
CA PRO A 80 -8.75 1.85 7.89
C PRO A 80 -9.28 1.70 9.31
N THR A 81 -8.83 0.69 10.06
CA THR A 81 -9.24 0.47 11.45
C THR A 81 -8.75 1.59 12.38
N GLU A 82 -7.48 2.01 12.26
CA GLU A 82 -6.91 3.14 13.01
C GLU A 82 -7.77 4.40 12.83
N ARG A 83 -8.14 4.72 11.58
CA ARG A 83 -8.99 5.88 11.26
C ARG A 83 -10.39 5.75 11.85
N ALA A 84 -11.04 4.60 11.64
CA ALA A 84 -12.42 4.38 12.08
C ALA A 84 -12.56 4.44 13.60
N ILE A 85 -11.69 3.73 14.34
CA ILE A 85 -11.71 3.71 15.80
C ILE A 85 -11.41 5.11 16.36
N THR A 86 -10.38 5.79 15.83
CA THR A 86 -10.02 7.14 16.28
C THR A 86 -11.16 8.13 16.03
N GLY A 87 -11.80 8.07 14.86
CA GLY A 87 -12.97 8.90 14.54
C GLY A 87 -14.11 8.67 15.53
N GLN A 88 -14.50 7.42 15.74
CA GLN A 88 -15.59 7.06 16.65
C GLN A 88 -15.35 7.58 18.08
N VAL A 89 -14.12 7.44 18.60
CA VAL A 89 -13.77 7.92 19.94
C VAL A 89 -13.85 9.44 20.00
N ARG A 90 -13.37 10.15 18.97
CA ARG A 90 -13.48 11.62 18.90
C ARG A 90 -14.94 12.08 18.90
N ASP A 91 -15.80 11.40 18.15
CA ASP A 91 -17.22 11.74 18.07
C ASP A 91 -17.92 11.60 19.43
N PHE A 92 -17.67 10.51 20.15
CA PHE A 92 -18.18 10.35 21.52
C PHE A 92 -17.64 11.41 22.48
N LYS A 93 -16.37 11.78 22.35
CA LYS A 93 -15.73 12.81 23.18
C LYS A 93 -16.25 14.22 22.89
N ALA A 94 -16.84 14.44 21.71
CA ALA A 94 -17.39 15.73 21.30
C ALA A 94 -18.85 15.95 21.75
N LEU A 95 -19.50 14.96 22.34
CA LEU A 95 -20.88 15.10 22.83
C LEU A 95 -20.96 16.16 23.94
N ALA A 96 -21.93 17.07 23.80
CA ALA A 96 -22.27 17.99 24.87
C ALA A 96 -22.98 17.23 26.00
N LEU A 97 -22.56 17.48 27.23
CA LEU A 97 -23.30 17.04 28.40
C LEU A 97 -24.47 18.00 28.62
N ALA A 98 -25.59 17.49 29.15
CA ALA A 98 -26.67 18.36 29.60
C ALA A 98 -26.17 19.16 30.82
N GLY A 99 -25.79 20.42 30.60
CA GLY A 99 -25.28 21.36 31.59
C GLY A 99 -25.12 22.74 31.00
#